data_AF-A0A286AF33-F1
#
_entry.id   AF-A0A286AF33-F1
#
_cell.length_a   1.000
_cell.length_b   1.000
_cell.length_c   1.000
_cell.angle_alpha   90.00
_cell.angle_beta   90.00
_cell.angle_gamma   90.00
#
_symmetry.space_group_name_H-M   'P 1'
#
loop_
_entity.id
_entity.type
_entity.pdbx_description
1 polymer ?
#
loop_
_entity_poly.entity_id
_entity_poly.type
_entity_poly.pdbx_seq_one_letter_code
_entity_poly.pdbx_strand_id
1 'polypeptide(L)'
;MKKILLLCALYSVLIAKVSAQKKWEYGFGSLNGVVNDTKNTSVTISRNETNELLPIPAESQVISLRVGNNKENNGGFNVSDSGTEFGTGAKLVMTAPQGSSTNKFSITRINGTPLFAVSFHVKFDSGSKGNYKFAIGKDVDGKTPFSNAYNFSATAALPTFLILQWDISKTGYRLSVQQKDKSLSGIDASLNPAISFVNGKEYRVQVYANNTAEETMYFHQAKEYKIAAGASQIWIDDKLLLKSAGEPNFFTAELPAKEIINAFVFLGEGTDNAKAYFDDFVYANYIKKLVRKIPQKNANAGKAEKLDPVWGTGSISSYQKTASLFGKTDIPNPDVLKILSCNVLKGFSGDLAIELAFQEWINERKPDVIAIQELNGFNPKRLEEFAKKMGFPYAVMHKEEGYPLGLLSKYPISNVKKIKDGMRHGILSGKILDYNFIITHLVSYTYQQRIKEVDSVVLKLVNDIPKNEKIIMMGDFNNMSPEDKQYYDNNPEKMKALVNSEKNNPGNTYLKNGKIDYTTIQKVLDAGFYDTYRIFNKHYDKSAPTKMKNHNNYTRIDYIWVNKNAKPDCVDMFIVKDQLTDYMSDHYPTLLILKKEKK
;
A
#
# COMPACT_ATOMS: atom_id res chain seq x y z
N MET A 1 16.83 65.22 -16.68
CA MET A 1 17.10 63.84 -17.14
C MET A 1 16.36 62.91 -16.19
N LYS A 2 15.26 62.28 -16.62
CA LYS A 2 15.20 60.99 -17.35
C LYS A 2 15.55 59.78 -16.47
N LYS A 3 14.51 58.99 -16.17
CA LYS A 3 14.46 57.52 -16.03
C LYS A 3 15.61 56.81 -15.29
N ILE A 4 15.28 56.08 -14.23
CA ILE A 4 15.39 54.59 -14.19
C ILE A 4 14.62 54.05 -12.96
N LEU A 5 13.52 53.34 -13.27
CA LEU A 5 12.85 52.24 -12.57
C LEU A 5 12.74 52.28 -11.03
N LEU A 6 11.56 52.36 -10.40
CA LEU A 6 10.21 51.90 -10.77
C LEU A 6 10.12 50.37 -11.03
N LEU A 7 10.46 49.54 -10.04
CA LEU A 7 10.19 48.09 -10.07
C LEU A 7 10.02 47.46 -8.67
N CYS A 8 9.23 48.10 -7.78
CA CYS A 8 8.90 47.57 -6.44
C CYS A 8 7.39 47.41 -6.19
N ALA A 9 6.56 47.47 -7.24
CA ALA A 9 5.10 47.40 -7.14
C ALA A 9 4.52 46.45 -8.20
N LEU A 10 4.91 45.17 -8.16
CA LEU A 10 4.24 44.04 -8.83
C LEU A 10 4.88 42.70 -8.44
N TYR A 11 4.76 42.33 -7.17
CA TYR A 11 4.74 40.92 -6.77
C TYR A 11 3.48 40.67 -5.95
N SER A 12 2.34 40.71 -6.65
CA SER A 12 1.10 40.16 -6.17
C SER A 12 1.33 38.68 -5.84
N VAL A 13 1.22 38.36 -4.55
CA VAL A 13 1.48 37.04 -3.99
C VAL A 13 0.45 36.05 -4.54
N LEU A 14 0.81 35.37 -5.63
CA LEU A 14 0.06 34.23 -6.16
C LEU A 14 0.36 33.00 -5.30
N ILE A 15 -0.17 32.97 -4.07
CA ILE A 15 -0.32 31.71 -3.32
C ILE A 15 -1.31 30.86 -4.11
N ALA A 16 -0.78 30.04 -5.01
CA ALA A 16 -1.49 28.86 -5.46
C ALA A 16 -1.75 28.00 -4.22
N LYS A 17 -3.01 27.94 -3.77
CA LYS A 17 -3.44 26.98 -2.76
C LYS A 17 -3.24 25.59 -3.35
N VAL A 18 -2.10 24.97 -3.03
CA VAL A 18 -1.89 23.55 -3.29
C VAL A 18 -2.85 22.80 -2.37
N SER A 19 -3.98 22.32 -2.92
CA SER A 19 -4.87 21.42 -2.18
C SER A 19 -4.05 20.22 -1.71
N ALA A 20 -4.06 19.98 -0.40
CA ALA A 20 -3.37 18.84 0.18
C ALA A 20 -3.89 17.53 -0.46
N GLN A 21 -3.00 16.55 -0.62
CA GLN A 21 -3.41 15.22 -1.04
C GLN A 21 -4.35 14.63 0.02
N LYS A 22 -5.53 14.19 -0.41
CA LYS A 22 -6.56 13.59 0.42
C LYS A 22 -6.96 12.26 -0.18
N LYS A 23 -6.97 11.23 0.68
CA LYS A 23 -7.56 9.92 0.45
C LYS A 23 -8.61 9.69 1.55
N TRP A 24 -9.69 9.01 1.23
CA TRP A 24 -10.66 8.51 2.21
C TRP A 24 -11.34 7.24 1.67
N GLU A 25 -12.02 6.53 2.57
CA GLU A 25 -12.74 5.29 2.29
C GLU A 25 -14.17 5.41 2.86
N TYR A 26 -15.16 4.83 2.18
CA TYR A 26 -16.57 4.87 2.57
C TYR A 26 -17.26 3.56 2.16
N GLY A 27 -17.66 2.76 3.14
CA GLY A 27 -18.59 1.63 2.98
C GLY A 27 -19.90 1.90 3.72
N PHE A 28 -20.88 1.01 3.60
CA PHE A 28 -22.21 1.22 4.20
C PHE A 28 -22.40 0.59 5.60
N GLY A 29 -21.30 0.20 6.25
CA GLY A 29 -21.29 -0.22 7.65
C GLY A 29 -21.66 -1.69 7.83
N SER A 30 -22.51 -1.99 8.81
CA SER A 30 -22.90 -3.37 9.18
C SER A 30 -24.40 -3.53 9.48
N LEU A 31 -25.21 -2.56 9.07
CA LEU A 31 -26.65 -2.55 9.35
C LEU A 31 -27.45 -3.02 8.13
N ASN A 32 -28.72 -3.35 8.35
CA ASN A 32 -29.62 -3.79 7.29
C ASN A 32 -30.98 -3.08 7.46
N GLY A 33 -31.49 -2.48 6.39
CA GLY A 33 -32.74 -1.72 6.45
C GLY A 33 -33.01 -0.86 5.22
N VAL A 34 -34.22 -0.30 5.19
CA VAL A 34 -34.67 0.66 4.17
C VAL A 34 -34.12 2.04 4.52
N VAL A 35 -33.30 2.62 3.65
CA VAL A 35 -32.68 3.94 3.88
C VAL A 35 -33.51 5.06 3.27
N ASN A 36 -34.05 4.85 2.06
CA ASN A 36 -34.92 5.82 1.40
C ASN A 36 -35.91 5.13 0.46
N ASP A 37 -37.21 5.27 0.72
CA ASP A 37 -38.30 4.56 0.02
C ASP A 37 -39.11 5.47 -0.92
N THR A 38 -40.31 5.03 -1.32
CA THR A 38 -41.21 5.79 -2.20
C THR A 38 -41.96 6.93 -1.50
N LYS A 39 -41.91 7.02 -0.16
CA LYS A 39 -42.55 8.08 0.63
C LYS A 39 -41.59 9.23 0.87
N ASN A 40 -40.29 8.94 1.02
CA ASN A 40 -39.24 9.93 1.23
C ASN A 40 -38.53 10.27 -0.10
N THR A 41 -38.79 11.46 -0.64
CA THR A 41 -38.22 11.89 -1.94
C THR A 41 -36.72 12.15 -1.89
N SER A 42 -36.14 12.42 -0.71
CA SER A 42 -34.69 12.45 -0.52
C SER A 42 -34.25 12.32 0.93
N VAL A 43 -33.07 11.70 1.12
CA VAL A 43 -32.28 11.71 2.36
C VAL A 43 -30.94 12.40 2.07
N THR A 44 -30.51 13.28 2.96
CA THR A 44 -29.21 13.98 2.89
C THR A 44 -28.47 13.76 4.20
N ILE A 45 -27.15 13.58 4.14
CA ILE A 45 -26.30 13.35 5.30
C ILE A 45 -25.01 14.16 5.18
N SER A 46 -24.70 14.91 6.23
CA SER A 46 -23.46 15.63 6.44
C SER A 46 -22.89 15.32 7.83
N ARG A 47 -21.67 15.79 8.14
CA ARG A 47 -20.95 15.48 9.38
C ARG A 47 -21.71 15.81 10.69
N ASN A 48 -22.67 16.73 10.64
CA ASN A 48 -23.42 17.21 11.80
C ASN A 48 -24.85 16.65 11.87
N GLU A 49 -25.22 15.75 10.96
CA GLU A 49 -26.55 15.13 10.87
C GLU A 49 -26.46 13.64 11.26
N THR A 50 -27.39 13.17 12.07
CA THR A 50 -27.48 11.76 12.45
C THR A 50 -28.32 10.97 11.45
N ASN A 51 -27.76 9.89 10.92
CA ASN A 51 -28.52 8.86 10.20
C ASN A 51 -28.25 7.51 10.85
N GLU A 52 -29.29 6.70 11.03
CA GLU A 52 -29.19 5.42 11.76
C GLU A 52 -28.69 4.27 10.89
N LEU A 53 -28.64 4.41 9.56
CA LEU A 53 -28.32 3.32 8.62
C LEU A 53 -27.11 3.60 7.71
N LEU A 54 -26.76 4.87 7.46
CA LEU A 54 -25.64 5.27 6.63
C LEU A 54 -24.51 5.90 7.46
N PRO A 55 -23.25 5.43 7.34
CA PRO A 55 -22.12 6.06 8.00
C PRO A 55 -21.93 7.54 7.64
N ILE A 56 -21.38 8.30 8.58
CA ILE A 56 -21.09 9.72 8.43
C ILE A 56 -19.94 9.91 7.41
N PRO A 57 -20.10 10.76 6.38
CA PRO A 57 -19.05 11.00 5.38
C PRO A 57 -17.89 11.84 5.90
N ALA A 58 -16.80 11.92 5.13
CA ALA A 58 -15.61 12.66 5.51
C ALA A 58 -15.85 14.19 5.54
N GLU A 59 -14.89 14.92 6.12
CA GLU A 59 -15.04 16.37 6.37
C GLU A 59 -15.39 17.16 5.10
N SER A 60 -16.38 18.07 5.24
CA SER A 60 -17.02 18.87 4.20
C SER A 60 -17.91 18.13 3.19
N GLN A 61 -17.91 16.80 3.15
CA GLN A 61 -18.74 16.05 2.20
C GLN A 61 -20.22 16.06 2.56
N VAL A 62 -21.04 15.84 1.53
CA VAL A 62 -22.46 15.52 1.66
C VAL A 62 -22.77 14.27 0.86
N ILE A 63 -23.51 13.36 1.47
CA ILE A 63 -24.15 12.24 0.79
C ILE A 63 -25.61 12.59 0.54
N SER A 64 -26.13 12.25 -0.63
CA SER A 64 -27.53 12.45 -0.98
C SER A 64 -28.11 11.22 -1.67
N LEU A 65 -29.21 10.71 -1.13
CA LEU A 65 -30.12 9.79 -1.79
C LEU A 65 -31.33 10.56 -2.29
N ARG A 66 -31.71 10.38 -3.56
CA ARG A 66 -32.95 10.93 -4.11
C ARG A 66 -33.74 9.85 -4.81
N VAL A 67 -35.04 9.80 -4.54
CA VAL A 67 -36.00 8.92 -5.23
C VAL A 67 -36.88 9.78 -6.13
N GLY A 68 -37.25 9.26 -7.30
CA GLY A 68 -38.07 9.97 -8.28
C GLY A 68 -39.46 10.37 -7.74
N ASN A 69 -40.08 11.41 -8.33
CA ASN A 69 -41.36 11.94 -7.86
C ASN A 69 -42.62 11.25 -8.44
N ASN A 70 -42.49 10.39 -9.47
CA ASN A 70 -43.64 9.82 -10.18
C ASN A 70 -44.16 8.54 -9.50
N LYS A 71 -45.21 8.68 -8.68
CA LYS A 71 -45.60 7.73 -7.62
C LYS A 71 -45.95 6.29 -8.00
N GLU A 72 -46.16 5.95 -9.27
CA GLU A 72 -46.86 4.69 -9.59
C GLU A 72 -46.03 3.42 -9.37
N ASN A 73 -44.69 3.44 -9.48
CA ASN A 73 -43.82 2.28 -9.19
C ASN A 73 -42.35 2.70 -8.92
N ASN A 74 -42.12 3.60 -7.97
CA ASN A 74 -40.76 4.09 -7.69
C ASN A 74 -39.89 3.04 -6.96
N GLY A 75 -38.63 2.93 -7.38
CA GLY A 75 -37.62 2.15 -6.68
C GLY A 75 -37.09 2.89 -5.45
N GLY A 76 -36.31 2.23 -4.62
CA GLY A 76 -35.71 2.83 -3.42
C GLY A 76 -34.31 2.33 -3.12
N PHE A 77 -33.81 2.75 -1.96
CA PHE A 77 -32.51 2.45 -1.41
C PHE A 77 -32.62 1.65 -0.12
N ASN A 78 -31.97 0.50 -0.09
CA ASN A 78 -31.76 -0.28 1.13
C ASN A 78 -30.27 -0.41 1.39
N VAL A 79 -29.87 -0.63 2.63
CA VAL A 79 -28.54 -1.16 2.96
C VAL A 79 -28.72 -2.61 3.42
N SER A 80 -27.84 -3.51 3.01
CA SER A 80 -28.00 -4.96 3.17
C SER A 80 -26.68 -5.64 3.51
N ASP A 81 -26.64 -6.36 4.63
CA ASP A 81 -25.54 -7.23 5.08
C ASP A 81 -25.62 -8.65 4.46
N SER A 82 -26.82 -9.09 4.04
CA SER A 82 -27.05 -10.42 3.49
C SER A 82 -26.35 -10.66 2.13
N GLY A 83 -25.78 -11.86 1.96
CA GLY A 83 -24.92 -12.20 0.80
C GLY A 83 -23.47 -11.83 1.08
N THR A 84 -22.78 -12.74 1.77
CA THR A 84 -21.53 -12.54 2.55
C THR A 84 -20.24 -12.40 1.74
N GLU A 85 -20.33 -12.18 0.42
CA GLU A 85 -19.16 -12.15 -0.47
C GLU A 85 -18.96 -10.81 -1.19
N PHE A 86 -19.90 -9.86 -1.05
CA PHE A 86 -19.84 -8.55 -1.72
C PHE A 86 -19.31 -7.45 -0.81
N GLY A 87 -18.22 -6.81 -1.22
CA GLY A 87 -17.61 -5.67 -0.52
C GLY A 87 -17.13 -5.97 0.92
N THR A 88 -17.16 -4.95 1.80
CA THR A 88 -16.82 -5.11 3.22
C THR A 88 -17.95 -4.65 4.14
N GLY A 89 -18.80 -5.61 4.50
CA GLY A 89 -19.90 -5.41 5.43
C GLY A 89 -21.24 -5.28 4.70
N ALA A 90 -21.97 -4.21 4.97
CA ALA A 90 -23.24 -3.93 4.35
C ALA A 90 -23.08 -3.07 3.09
N LYS A 91 -23.91 -3.31 2.08
CA LYS A 91 -23.87 -2.68 0.75
C LYS A 91 -25.13 -1.86 0.46
N LEU A 92 -25.00 -0.78 -0.30
CA LEU A 92 -26.14 0.00 -0.77
C LEU A 92 -26.80 -0.69 -1.97
N VAL A 93 -28.08 -1.03 -1.83
CA VAL A 93 -28.93 -1.61 -2.87
C VAL A 93 -29.81 -0.52 -3.47
N MET A 94 -29.51 -0.11 -4.69
CA MET A 94 -30.36 0.78 -5.49
C MET A 94 -31.29 -0.06 -6.37
N THR A 95 -32.60 0.01 -6.11
CA THR A 95 -33.61 -0.52 -7.05
C THR A 95 -33.95 0.56 -8.07
N ALA A 96 -33.92 0.23 -9.35
CA ALA A 96 -34.34 1.15 -10.41
C ALA A 96 -35.84 1.51 -10.25
N PRO A 97 -36.23 2.78 -10.47
CA PRO A 97 -37.64 3.14 -10.60
C PRO A 97 -38.18 2.65 -11.94
N GLN A 98 -39.48 2.37 -12.00
CA GLN A 98 -40.14 2.07 -13.26
C GLN A 98 -40.57 3.36 -14.00
N GLY A 99 -40.43 3.37 -15.32
CA GLY A 99 -40.80 4.49 -16.19
C GLY A 99 -39.65 5.46 -16.42
N SER A 100 -39.96 6.75 -16.59
CA SER A 100 -38.97 7.81 -16.89
C SER A 100 -38.40 8.49 -15.64
N SER A 101 -38.68 7.99 -14.44
CA SER A 101 -38.11 8.50 -13.20
C SER A 101 -36.69 7.99 -12.97
N THR A 102 -36.00 8.58 -11.99
CA THR A 102 -34.60 8.29 -11.71
C THR A 102 -34.32 8.31 -10.21
N ASN A 103 -33.57 7.33 -9.74
CA ASN A 103 -33.02 7.30 -8.39
C ASN A 103 -31.55 7.72 -8.43
N LYS A 104 -31.07 8.45 -7.42
CA LYS A 104 -29.70 8.95 -7.35
C LYS A 104 -29.05 8.69 -5.99
N PHE A 105 -27.81 8.22 -6.00
CA PHE A 105 -26.89 8.26 -4.85
C PHE A 105 -25.69 9.11 -5.25
N SER A 106 -25.41 10.21 -4.54
CA SER A 106 -24.25 11.05 -4.80
C SER A 106 -23.44 11.35 -3.56
N ILE A 107 -22.14 11.56 -3.79
CA ILE A 107 -21.23 12.18 -2.82
C ILE A 107 -20.73 13.48 -3.47
N THR A 108 -21.03 14.61 -2.84
CA THR A 108 -20.64 15.94 -3.31
C THR A 108 -19.82 16.68 -2.26
N ARG A 109 -19.40 17.91 -2.57
CA ARG A 109 -18.50 18.74 -1.74
C ARG A 109 -17.17 18.05 -1.38
N ILE A 110 -16.73 17.09 -2.20
CA ILE A 110 -15.42 16.46 -2.03
C ILE A 110 -14.35 17.54 -2.20
N ASN A 111 -13.35 17.56 -1.33
CA ASN A 111 -12.22 18.50 -1.43
C ASN A 111 -11.24 18.05 -2.53
N GLY A 112 -11.71 18.21 -3.78
CA GLY A 112 -11.09 17.67 -4.98
C GLY A 112 -10.02 18.55 -5.61
N THR A 113 -9.40 18.01 -6.65
CA THR A 113 -8.49 18.72 -7.56
C THR A 113 -8.90 18.39 -9.01
N PRO A 114 -8.17 18.85 -10.05
CA PRO A 114 -8.37 18.35 -11.41
C PRO A 114 -7.95 16.87 -11.60
N LEU A 115 -7.41 16.22 -10.56
CA LEU A 115 -7.13 14.79 -10.52
C LEU A 115 -8.13 14.07 -9.62
N PHE A 116 -8.61 12.92 -10.07
CA PHE A 116 -9.61 12.14 -9.38
C PHE A 116 -9.34 10.65 -9.57
N ALA A 117 -9.22 9.91 -8.47
CA ALA A 117 -9.20 8.45 -8.46
C ALA A 117 -10.35 7.95 -7.60
N VAL A 118 -11.04 6.91 -8.06
CA VAL A 118 -12.04 6.19 -7.27
C VAL A 118 -12.00 4.70 -7.58
N SER A 119 -12.24 3.87 -6.57
CA SER A 119 -12.65 2.47 -6.76
C SER A 119 -13.91 2.16 -5.96
N PHE A 120 -14.66 1.17 -6.41
CA PHE A 120 -15.83 0.62 -5.74
C PHE A 120 -16.14 -0.79 -6.24
N HIS A 121 -16.85 -1.57 -5.42
CA HIS A 121 -17.48 -2.81 -5.86
C HIS A 121 -18.87 -2.52 -6.44
N VAL A 122 -19.23 -3.21 -7.52
CA VAL A 122 -20.56 -3.14 -8.14
C VAL A 122 -21.06 -4.52 -8.54
N LYS A 123 -22.34 -4.80 -8.25
CA LYS A 123 -23.06 -5.99 -8.73
C LYS A 123 -24.40 -5.54 -9.29
N PHE A 124 -24.87 -6.25 -10.30
CA PHE A 124 -26.20 -6.06 -10.86
C PHE A 124 -26.94 -7.41 -10.80
N ASP A 125 -28.19 -7.42 -10.35
CA ASP A 125 -29.01 -8.65 -10.23
C ASP A 125 -30.08 -8.73 -11.34
N SER A 126 -30.84 -9.83 -11.33
CA SER A 126 -31.87 -10.16 -12.33
C SER A 126 -32.93 -9.06 -12.49
N GLY A 127 -32.83 -8.35 -13.61
CA GLY A 127 -33.87 -7.54 -14.23
C GLY A 127 -33.78 -7.71 -15.75
N SER A 128 -34.73 -7.19 -16.50
CA SER A 128 -34.74 -7.26 -17.97
C SER A 128 -34.55 -5.92 -18.66
N LYS A 129 -34.80 -4.81 -17.96
CA LYS A 129 -34.77 -3.44 -18.51
C LYS A 129 -34.47 -2.38 -17.45
N GLY A 130 -33.19 -2.23 -17.11
CA GLY A 130 -32.67 -1.15 -16.25
C GLY A 130 -31.45 -0.49 -16.89
N ASN A 131 -31.12 0.70 -16.43
CA ASN A 131 -29.99 1.50 -16.90
C ASN A 131 -29.38 2.21 -15.68
N TYR A 132 -28.09 1.97 -15.47
CA TYR A 132 -27.36 2.55 -14.35
C TYR A 132 -26.18 3.36 -14.87
N LYS A 133 -26.05 4.61 -14.42
CA LYS A 133 -24.97 5.53 -14.80
C LYS A 133 -24.10 5.83 -13.61
N PHE A 134 -22.78 5.78 -13.77
CA PHE A 134 -21.81 6.37 -12.84
C PHE A 134 -21.17 7.58 -13.49
N ALA A 135 -21.35 8.76 -12.91
CA ALA A 135 -20.77 10.00 -13.40
C ALA A 135 -19.83 10.62 -12.37
N ILE A 136 -18.73 11.22 -12.84
CA ILE A 136 -17.83 12.07 -12.05
C ILE A 136 -17.75 13.46 -12.68
N GLY A 137 -17.61 14.49 -11.85
CA GLY A 137 -17.60 15.87 -12.35
C GLY A 137 -17.55 16.93 -11.26
N LYS A 138 -18.06 18.11 -11.60
CA LYS A 138 -18.11 19.28 -10.73
C LYS A 138 -19.54 19.57 -10.27
N ASP A 139 -19.80 19.42 -8.97
CA ASP A 139 -20.98 19.98 -8.33
C ASP A 139 -20.71 21.38 -7.78
N VAL A 140 -21.78 22.18 -7.76
CA VAL A 140 -21.82 23.54 -7.20
C VAL A 140 -23.10 23.63 -6.36
N ASP A 141 -23.11 22.88 -5.25
CA ASP A 141 -24.07 22.97 -4.14
C ASP A 141 -25.53 23.22 -4.54
N GLY A 142 -26.19 22.17 -5.03
CA GLY A 142 -27.61 22.21 -5.40
C GLY A 142 -27.89 22.75 -6.81
N LYS A 143 -26.87 23.21 -7.55
CA LYS A 143 -27.05 23.79 -8.90
C LYS A 143 -26.81 22.80 -10.05
N THR A 144 -26.36 21.57 -9.77
CA THR A 144 -26.00 20.59 -10.82
C THR A 144 -26.75 19.25 -10.67
N PRO A 145 -26.84 18.44 -11.75
CA PRO A 145 -27.45 17.11 -11.70
C PRO A 145 -26.86 16.14 -10.66
N PHE A 146 -25.66 16.41 -10.13
CA PHE A 146 -25.04 15.63 -9.04
C PHE A 146 -25.75 15.82 -7.70
N SER A 147 -26.34 16.99 -7.43
CA SER A 147 -26.95 17.34 -6.14
C SER A 147 -28.45 17.64 -6.20
N ASN A 148 -28.97 18.03 -7.38
CA ASN A 148 -30.35 18.46 -7.54
C ASN A 148 -31.27 17.40 -8.19
N ALA A 149 -32.54 17.79 -8.38
CA ALA A 149 -33.58 16.91 -8.94
C ALA A 149 -33.52 16.72 -10.47
N TYR A 150 -32.75 17.54 -11.20
CA TYR A 150 -32.67 17.45 -12.67
C TYR A 150 -31.75 16.32 -13.11
N ASN A 151 -32.13 15.59 -14.15
CA ASN A 151 -31.33 14.51 -14.71
C ASN A 151 -30.28 15.01 -15.70
N PHE A 152 -29.34 14.13 -16.05
CA PHE A 152 -28.36 14.36 -17.10
C PHE A 152 -29.09 14.45 -18.45
N SER A 153 -29.48 15.66 -18.85
CA SER A 153 -30.19 15.93 -20.09
C SER A 153 -29.25 15.91 -21.29
N ALA A 154 -29.68 15.27 -22.38
CA ALA A 154 -28.98 15.34 -23.66
C ALA A 154 -28.86 16.78 -24.20
N THR A 155 -29.79 17.68 -23.87
CA THR A 155 -29.82 19.05 -24.40
C THR A 155 -29.06 20.07 -23.57
N ALA A 156 -28.80 19.82 -22.28
CA ALA A 156 -28.09 20.75 -21.40
C ALA A 156 -26.60 20.44 -21.33
N ALA A 157 -25.73 21.45 -21.23
CA ALA A 157 -24.31 21.23 -20.95
C ALA A 157 -24.13 20.62 -19.56
N LEU A 158 -23.37 19.53 -19.46
CA LEU A 158 -23.20 18.77 -18.21
C LEU A 158 -21.83 19.09 -17.58
N PRO A 159 -21.72 19.30 -16.26
CA PRO A 159 -20.45 19.54 -15.60
C PRO A 159 -19.69 18.22 -15.33
N THR A 160 -19.65 17.34 -16.32
CA THR A 160 -19.19 15.94 -16.24
C THR A 160 -17.83 15.76 -16.91
N PHE A 161 -16.96 14.98 -16.25
CA PHE A 161 -15.67 14.57 -16.81
C PHE A 161 -15.74 13.18 -17.48
N LEU A 162 -16.56 12.29 -16.91
CA LEU A 162 -16.81 10.94 -17.41
C LEU A 162 -18.21 10.50 -16.98
N ILE A 163 -18.92 9.79 -17.88
CA ILE A 163 -20.10 8.99 -17.55
C ILE A 163 -19.91 7.57 -18.08
N LEU A 164 -19.95 6.59 -17.17
CA LEU A 164 -20.12 5.17 -17.46
C LEU A 164 -21.60 4.81 -17.40
N GLN A 165 -22.06 3.90 -18.24
CA GLN A 165 -23.44 3.44 -18.27
C GLN A 165 -23.50 1.92 -18.45
N TRP A 166 -24.27 1.24 -17.60
CA TRP A 166 -24.60 -0.18 -17.72
C TRP A 166 -26.06 -0.32 -18.14
N ASP A 167 -26.27 -0.83 -19.36
CA ASP A 167 -27.59 -1.19 -19.86
C ASP A 167 -27.89 -2.66 -19.52
N ILE A 168 -28.97 -2.91 -18.79
CA ILE A 168 -29.40 -4.24 -18.30
C ILE A 168 -30.25 -4.95 -19.33
N SER A 169 -29.90 -6.22 -19.59
CA SER A 169 -30.69 -7.16 -20.39
C SER A 169 -30.85 -8.51 -19.69
N LYS A 170 -31.72 -9.37 -20.24
CA LYS A 170 -31.96 -10.73 -19.71
C LYS A 170 -30.73 -11.65 -19.75
N THR A 171 -29.75 -11.36 -20.60
CA THR A 171 -28.60 -12.24 -20.89
C THR A 171 -27.24 -11.67 -20.45
N GLY A 172 -27.24 -10.56 -19.72
CA GLY A 172 -26.03 -9.82 -19.33
C GLY A 172 -26.20 -8.31 -19.51
N TYR A 173 -25.09 -7.58 -19.38
CA TYR A 173 -25.08 -6.12 -19.41
C TYR A 173 -24.17 -5.56 -20.50
N ARG A 174 -24.53 -4.41 -21.06
CA ARG A 174 -23.65 -3.61 -21.92
C ARG A 174 -23.08 -2.44 -21.13
N LEU A 175 -21.76 -2.41 -20.97
CA LEU A 175 -21.06 -1.20 -20.51
C LEU A 175 -20.84 -0.27 -21.72
N SER A 176 -21.21 0.99 -21.54
CA SER A 176 -20.98 2.09 -22.48
C SER A 176 -20.32 3.26 -21.78
N VAL A 177 -19.56 4.07 -22.53
CA VAL A 177 -18.97 5.32 -22.06
C VAL A 177 -19.51 6.46 -22.91
N GLN A 178 -20.10 7.47 -22.27
CA GLN A 178 -20.59 8.64 -22.99
C GLN A 178 -19.43 9.43 -23.58
N GLN A 179 -19.49 9.72 -24.87
CA GLN A 179 -18.54 10.58 -25.57
C GLN A 179 -18.91 12.06 -25.41
N LYS A 180 -18.00 12.96 -25.78
CA LYS A 180 -18.20 14.42 -25.65
C LYS A 180 -19.37 14.98 -26.48
N ASP A 181 -19.78 14.29 -27.55
CA ASP A 181 -20.99 14.58 -28.34
C ASP A 181 -22.28 14.00 -27.72
N LYS A 182 -22.16 13.43 -26.51
CA LYS A 182 -23.19 12.74 -25.72
C LYS A 182 -23.67 11.40 -26.28
N SER A 183 -23.09 10.94 -27.40
CA SER A 183 -23.31 9.57 -27.89
C SER A 183 -22.78 8.53 -26.89
N LEU A 184 -23.38 7.35 -26.87
CA LEU A 184 -22.94 6.23 -26.03
C LEU A 184 -22.07 5.29 -26.85
N SER A 185 -20.76 5.28 -26.54
CA SER A 185 -19.82 4.31 -27.12
C SER A 185 -19.82 3.06 -26.26
N GLY A 186 -20.46 2.00 -26.74
CA GLY A 186 -20.40 0.69 -26.08
C GLY A 186 -18.98 0.12 -26.09
N ILE A 187 -18.55 -0.46 -24.98
CA ILE A 187 -17.28 -1.17 -24.89
C ILE A 187 -17.29 -2.38 -25.84
N ASP A 188 -16.30 -2.44 -26.72
CA ASP A 188 -16.14 -3.54 -27.67
C ASP A 188 -15.58 -4.77 -26.94
N ALA A 189 -16.37 -5.85 -26.91
CA ALA A 189 -16.00 -7.12 -26.30
C ALA A 189 -14.86 -7.86 -27.05
N SER A 190 -14.64 -7.58 -28.34
CA SER A 190 -13.52 -8.16 -29.10
C SER A 190 -12.18 -7.52 -28.71
N LEU A 191 -12.18 -6.23 -28.35
CA LEU A 191 -11.03 -5.52 -27.79
C LEU A 191 -10.83 -5.81 -26.29
N ASN A 192 -11.91 -6.13 -25.58
CA ASN A 192 -11.94 -6.31 -24.12
C ASN A 192 -12.46 -7.71 -23.70
N PRO A 193 -11.94 -8.83 -24.26
CA PRO A 193 -12.55 -10.16 -24.12
C PRO A 193 -12.52 -10.73 -22.69
N ALA A 194 -11.69 -10.17 -21.81
CA ALA A 194 -11.62 -10.54 -20.39
C ALA A 194 -12.73 -9.89 -19.54
N ILE A 195 -13.52 -8.96 -20.10
CA ILE A 195 -14.52 -8.18 -19.38
C ILE A 195 -15.90 -8.52 -19.96
N SER A 196 -16.58 -9.46 -19.30
CA SER A 196 -17.96 -9.83 -19.60
C SER A 196 -18.84 -9.57 -18.37
N PHE A 197 -19.86 -8.72 -18.54
CA PHE A 197 -20.79 -8.36 -17.48
C PHE A 197 -22.00 -9.32 -17.47
N VAL A 198 -22.13 -10.11 -16.41
CA VAL A 198 -23.16 -11.15 -16.23
C VAL A 198 -23.94 -10.97 -14.93
N ASN A 199 -25.22 -11.33 -14.95
CA ASN A 199 -26.16 -11.11 -13.85
C ASN A 199 -25.72 -11.86 -12.58
N GLY A 200 -25.77 -11.17 -11.44
CA GLY A 200 -25.37 -11.69 -10.14
C GLY A 200 -23.86 -11.71 -9.87
N LYS A 201 -23.00 -11.44 -10.86
CA LYS A 201 -21.56 -11.31 -10.64
C LYS A 201 -21.19 -9.91 -10.13
N GLU A 202 -20.26 -9.89 -9.19
CA GLU A 202 -19.58 -8.69 -8.70
C GLU A 202 -18.39 -8.30 -9.59
N TYR A 203 -18.16 -7.00 -9.68
CA TYR A 203 -17.07 -6.37 -10.41
C TYR A 203 -16.43 -5.30 -9.54
N ARG A 204 -15.09 -5.28 -9.47
CA ARG A 204 -14.37 -4.12 -8.95
C ARG A 204 -14.14 -3.14 -10.08
N VAL A 205 -14.63 -1.91 -9.93
CA VAL A 205 -14.39 -0.81 -10.86
C VAL A 205 -13.35 0.11 -10.26
N GLN A 206 -12.33 0.50 -11.02
CA GLN A 206 -11.46 1.63 -10.68
C GLN A 206 -11.44 2.65 -11.83
N VAL A 207 -11.55 3.94 -11.52
CA VAL A 207 -11.47 5.05 -12.48
C VAL A 207 -10.36 5.99 -12.07
N TYR A 208 -9.48 6.31 -13.02
CA TYR A 208 -8.45 7.33 -12.90
C TYR A 208 -8.77 8.44 -13.90
N ALA A 209 -8.85 9.69 -13.46
CA ALA A 209 -9.27 10.83 -14.26
C ALA A 209 -8.25 11.98 -14.14
N ASN A 210 -7.80 12.48 -15.29
CA ASN A 210 -6.84 13.55 -15.43
C ASN A 210 -7.45 14.77 -16.14
N ASN A 211 -8.05 15.69 -15.40
CA ASN A 211 -8.49 16.99 -15.94
C ASN A 211 -7.40 18.07 -15.88
N THR A 212 -6.12 17.72 -15.70
CA THR A 212 -5.03 18.71 -15.85
C THR A 212 -4.72 18.97 -17.33
N ALA A 213 -3.81 19.92 -17.60
CA ALA A 213 -3.36 20.20 -18.96
C ALA A 213 -2.19 19.32 -19.43
N GLU A 214 -1.64 18.46 -18.56
CA GLU A 214 -0.45 17.66 -18.85
C GLU A 214 -0.77 16.16 -18.75
N GLU A 215 0.03 15.31 -19.41
CA GLU A 215 0.02 13.87 -19.12
C GLU A 215 0.43 13.64 -17.65
N THR A 216 -0.28 12.74 -16.96
CA THR A 216 0.18 12.22 -15.66
C THR A 216 0.32 10.70 -15.74
N MET A 217 0.98 10.14 -14.73
CA MET A 217 1.20 8.70 -14.58
C MET A 217 0.58 8.23 -13.27
N TYR A 218 0.09 7.00 -13.26
CA TYR A 218 -0.37 6.30 -12.06
C TYR A 218 0.12 4.85 -12.08
N PHE A 219 -0.07 4.16 -10.95
CA PHE A 219 0.28 2.75 -10.81
C PHE A 219 -0.96 1.93 -10.56
N HIS A 220 -1.01 0.77 -11.22
CA HIS A 220 -2.07 -0.20 -11.06
C HIS A 220 -1.47 -1.61 -11.22
N GLN A 221 -1.73 -2.52 -10.28
CA GLN A 221 -1.07 -3.84 -10.18
C GLN A 221 0.46 -3.78 -10.37
N ALA A 222 1.13 -2.82 -9.70
CA ALA A 222 2.58 -2.56 -9.80
C ALA A 222 3.13 -2.22 -11.20
N LYS A 223 2.28 -2.03 -12.21
CA LYS A 223 2.67 -1.50 -13.53
C LYS A 223 2.32 -0.01 -13.64
N GLU A 224 3.18 0.73 -14.34
CA GLU A 224 3.00 2.15 -14.63
C GLU A 224 2.06 2.34 -15.82
N TYR A 225 1.15 3.30 -15.70
CA TYR A 225 0.21 3.70 -16.75
C TYR A 225 0.26 5.21 -16.93
N LYS A 226 0.32 5.64 -18.20
CA LYS A 226 0.22 7.03 -18.63
C LYS A 226 -1.22 7.36 -18.95
N ILE A 227 -1.72 8.50 -18.50
CA ILE A 227 -3.05 9.00 -18.79
C ILE A 227 -2.97 10.45 -19.29
N ALA A 228 -3.46 10.66 -20.50
CA ALA A 228 -3.36 11.93 -21.21
C ALA A 228 -4.14 13.07 -20.49
N ALA A 229 -3.80 14.32 -20.82
CA ALA A 229 -4.57 15.48 -20.39
C ALA A 229 -6.02 15.39 -20.89
N GLY A 230 -7.00 15.63 -20.02
CA GLY A 230 -8.42 15.55 -20.34
C GLY A 230 -8.97 14.12 -20.52
N ALA A 231 -8.23 13.08 -20.13
CA ALA A 231 -8.64 11.68 -20.27
C ALA A 231 -9.07 11.02 -18.95
N SER A 232 -9.90 9.99 -19.06
CA SER A 232 -10.11 8.95 -18.06
C SER A 232 -9.53 7.61 -18.50
N GLN A 233 -9.12 6.77 -17.53
CA GLN A 233 -8.84 5.35 -17.74
C GLN A 233 -9.64 4.53 -16.72
N ILE A 234 -10.22 3.44 -17.21
CA ILE A 234 -11.24 2.67 -16.47
C ILE A 234 -10.78 1.22 -16.40
N TRP A 235 -10.90 0.63 -15.22
CA TRP A 235 -10.52 -0.73 -14.90
C TRP A 235 -11.72 -1.49 -14.39
N ILE A 236 -11.89 -2.72 -14.87
CA ILE A 236 -12.92 -3.67 -14.43
C ILE A 236 -12.21 -4.98 -14.08
N ASP A 237 -12.35 -5.45 -12.84
CA ASP A 237 -11.66 -6.65 -12.32
C ASP A 237 -10.17 -6.67 -12.67
N ASP A 238 -9.48 -5.55 -12.42
CA ASP A 238 -8.05 -5.41 -12.68
C ASP A 238 -7.68 -5.61 -14.17
N LYS A 239 -8.62 -5.37 -15.09
CA LYS A 239 -8.42 -5.28 -16.54
C LYS A 239 -8.70 -3.85 -17.03
N LEU A 240 -7.71 -3.25 -17.70
CA LEU A 240 -7.81 -1.92 -18.29
C LEU A 240 -8.70 -1.96 -19.54
N LEU A 241 -9.73 -1.12 -19.57
CA LEU A 241 -10.56 -0.96 -20.76
C LEU A 241 -9.80 -0.26 -21.89
N LEU A 242 -9.94 -0.80 -23.09
CA LEU A 242 -9.46 -0.23 -24.33
C LEU A 242 -10.63 0.36 -25.12
N LYS A 243 -10.48 1.61 -25.57
CA LYS A 243 -11.39 2.30 -26.49
C LYS A 243 -11.19 1.83 -27.93
N SER A 244 -9.94 1.63 -28.33
CA SER A 244 -9.52 1.05 -29.61
C SER A 244 -8.21 0.28 -29.42
N ALA A 245 -7.69 -0.36 -30.47
CA ALA A 245 -6.47 -1.16 -30.38
C ALA A 245 -5.28 -0.34 -29.82
N GLY A 246 -4.85 -0.67 -28.60
CA GLY A 246 -3.75 0.00 -27.90
C GLY A 246 -4.11 1.34 -27.23
N GLU A 247 -5.36 1.81 -27.30
CA GLU A 247 -5.79 3.10 -26.75
C GLU A 247 -6.67 2.93 -25.49
N PRO A 248 -6.13 3.15 -24.28
CA PRO A 248 -6.91 3.11 -23.04
C PRO A 248 -7.57 4.44 -22.65
N ASN A 249 -7.26 5.57 -23.32
CA ASN A 249 -7.72 6.89 -22.89
C ASN A 249 -9.14 7.22 -23.40
N PHE A 250 -10.04 7.49 -22.46
CA PHE A 250 -11.40 7.96 -22.73
C PHE A 250 -11.47 9.47 -22.57
N PHE A 251 -11.45 10.19 -23.71
CA PHE A 251 -11.62 11.64 -23.79
C PHE A 251 -13.11 12.00 -23.84
N THR A 252 -13.73 12.19 -22.67
CA THR A 252 -15.19 12.22 -22.49
C THR A 252 -15.72 13.48 -21.81
N ALA A 253 -14.84 14.41 -21.46
CA ALA A 253 -15.18 15.57 -20.65
C ALA A 253 -15.99 16.64 -21.41
N GLU A 254 -17.16 16.97 -20.88
CA GLU A 254 -17.83 18.26 -21.08
C GLU A 254 -17.28 19.32 -20.10
N LEU A 255 -16.80 18.90 -18.93
CA LEU A 255 -16.15 19.73 -17.92
C LEU A 255 -14.92 20.46 -18.51
N PRO A 256 -14.77 21.79 -18.35
CA PRO A 256 -13.60 22.51 -18.84
C PRO A 256 -12.28 22.00 -18.27
N ALA A 257 -11.21 22.10 -19.05
CA ALA A 257 -9.87 21.70 -18.63
C ALA A 257 -9.41 22.48 -17.39
N LYS A 258 -8.66 21.82 -16.49
CA LYS A 258 -8.17 22.32 -15.20
C LYS A 258 -9.25 22.59 -14.14
N GLU A 259 -10.52 22.33 -14.42
CA GLU A 259 -11.56 22.38 -13.39
C GLU A 259 -11.45 21.22 -12.39
N ILE A 260 -11.85 21.49 -11.15
CA ILE A 260 -11.85 20.48 -10.10
C ILE A 260 -12.95 19.44 -10.33
N ILE A 261 -12.65 18.18 -10.02
CA ILE A 261 -13.64 17.11 -9.93
C ILE A 261 -13.91 16.89 -8.43
N ASN A 262 -15.11 17.28 -7.98
CA ASN A 262 -15.50 17.36 -6.56
C ASN A 262 -16.80 16.59 -6.22
N ALA A 263 -17.34 15.85 -7.18
CA ALA A 263 -18.56 15.08 -7.00
C ALA A 263 -18.57 13.80 -7.85
N PHE A 264 -19.30 12.80 -7.37
CA PHE A 264 -19.76 11.67 -8.18
C PHE A 264 -21.21 11.33 -7.87
N VAL A 265 -21.86 10.64 -8.81
CA VAL A 265 -23.24 10.16 -8.65
C VAL A 265 -23.44 8.83 -9.38
N PHE A 266 -24.15 7.92 -8.72
CA PHE A 266 -24.86 6.81 -9.37
C PHE A 266 -26.30 7.24 -9.63
N LEU A 267 -26.77 7.00 -10.84
CA LEU A 267 -28.16 7.18 -11.24
C LEU A 267 -28.71 5.85 -11.73
N GLY A 268 -29.91 5.48 -11.32
CA GLY A 268 -30.67 4.33 -11.83
C GLY A 268 -31.99 4.77 -12.44
N GLU A 269 -32.27 4.28 -13.65
CA GLU A 269 -33.51 4.46 -14.41
C GLU A 269 -33.93 3.11 -15.00
N GLY A 270 -35.22 2.84 -15.23
CA GLY A 270 -35.63 1.50 -15.67
C GLY A 270 -37.11 1.34 -15.98
N THR A 271 -37.50 0.13 -16.38
CA THR A 271 -38.91 -0.25 -16.59
C THR A 271 -39.29 -1.53 -15.84
N ASP A 272 -38.38 -2.07 -15.02
CA ASP A 272 -38.63 -3.16 -14.09
C ASP A 272 -37.78 -3.03 -12.82
N ASN A 273 -37.93 -3.97 -11.89
CA ASN A 273 -37.30 -3.98 -10.57
C ASN A 273 -35.82 -4.40 -10.59
N ALA A 274 -35.07 -4.02 -11.64
CA ALA A 274 -33.62 -4.24 -11.69
C ALA A 274 -32.92 -3.60 -10.48
N LYS A 275 -31.83 -4.22 -10.03
CA LYS A 275 -31.08 -3.79 -8.84
C LYS A 275 -29.59 -3.67 -9.15
N ALA A 276 -28.99 -2.62 -8.62
CA ALA A 276 -27.55 -2.45 -8.52
C ALA A 276 -27.14 -2.38 -7.04
N TYR A 277 -25.97 -2.91 -6.75
CA TYR A 277 -25.37 -2.97 -5.42
C TYR A 277 -24.03 -2.26 -5.48
N PHE A 278 -23.71 -1.46 -4.47
CA PHE A 278 -22.45 -0.69 -4.40
C PHE A 278 -21.87 -0.74 -2.98
N ASP A 279 -20.55 -0.85 -2.88
CA ASP A 279 -19.80 -0.77 -1.61
C ASP A 279 -18.31 -0.44 -1.84
N ASP A 280 -17.56 -0.25 -0.75
CA ASP A 280 -16.11 -0.01 -0.69
C ASP A 280 -15.61 1.15 -1.58
N PHE A 281 -16.22 2.34 -1.43
CA PHE A 281 -15.73 3.53 -2.10
C PHE A 281 -14.37 3.95 -1.54
N VAL A 282 -13.31 3.79 -2.32
CA VAL A 282 -11.98 4.35 -2.02
C VAL A 282 -11.73 5.51 -2.96
N TYR A 283 -11.42 6.69 -2.43
CA TYR A 283 -11.15 7.90 -3.22
C TYR A 283 -9.76 8.46 -2.97
N ALA A 284 -9.16 9.06 -3.99
CA ALA A 284 -8.06 10.00 -3.84
C ALA A 284 -8.20 11.22 -4.77
N ASN A 285 -7.86 12.42 -4.27
CA ASN A 285 -7.84 13.66 -5.06
C ASN A 285 -6.55 13.82 -5.91
N TYR A 286 -5.85 12.71 -6.18
CA TYR A 286 -4.59 12.65 -6.89
C TYR A 286 -4.44 11.34 -7.67
N ILE A 287 -3.78 11.42 -8.83
CA ILE A 287 -3.26 10.27 -9.57
C ILE A 287 -1.79 10.54 -9.86
N LYS A 288 -0.92 9.94 -9.04
CA LYS A 288 0.53 10.17 -9.07
C LYS A 288 1.30 8.91 -9.41
N LYS A 289 2.46 9.15 -10.01
CA LYS A 289 3.49 8.16 -10.29
C LYS A 289 4.08 7.61 -8.99
N LEU A 290 3.56 6.49 -8.51
CA LEU A 290 4.23 5.62 -7.52
C LEU A 290 5.36 4.83 -8.20
N VAL A 291 6.37 5.56 -8.69
CA VAL A 291 7.43 5.09 -9.60
C VAL A 291 8.00 3.70 -9.28
N ARG A 292 7.55 2.55 -9.81
CA ARG A 292 8.40 1.34 -9.98
C ARG A 292 8.51 0.31 -8.83
N LYS A 293 7.50 -0.55 -8.54
CA LYS A 293 7.75 -1.74 -7.67
C LYS A 293 8.09 -2.99 -8.47
N ILE A 294 9.05 -3.76 -7.95
CA ILE A 294 9.65 -4.92 -8.63
C ILE A 294 8.67 -6.09 -8.78
N PRO A 295 8.79 -6.84 -9.89
CA PRO A 295 7.76 -7.77 -10.33
C PRO A 295 7.86 -9.15 -9.67
N GLN A 296 6.73 -9.86 -9.69
CA GLN A 296 6.71 -11.32 -9.60
C GLN A 296 6.39 -11.96 -10.94
N LYS A 297 7.02 -13.11 -11.11
CA LYS A 297 7.02 -13.97 -12.29
C LYS A 297 5.78 -14.89 -12.27
N ASN A 298 5.46 -15.42 -13.45
CA ASN A 298 4.74 -16.68 -13.68
C ASN A 298 3.20 -16.70 -13.59
N ALA A 299 2.54 -16.30 -14.68
CA ALA A 299 1.26 -16.91 -15.06
C ALA A 299 1.49 -18.34 -15.61
N ASN A 300 1.81 -19.27 -14.71
CA ASN A 300 1.73 -20.72 -14.93
C ASN A 300 1.75 -21.45 -13.57
N ALA A 301 0.72 -21.16 -12.76
CA ALA A 301 0.54 -21.73 -11.43
C ALA A 301 -0.94 -22.11 -11.18
N GLY A 302 -1.51 -22.89 -12.09
CA GLY A 302 -2.74 -23.66 -11.83
C GLY A 302 -2.47 -24.84 -10.89
N LYS A 303 -1.88 -24.59 -9.71
CA LYS A 303 -1.74 -25.52 -8.58
C LYS A 303 -1.75 -24.70 -7.29
N ALA A 304 -2.58 -25.09 -6.32
CA ALA A 304 -2.67 -24.44 -5.03
C ALA A 304 -1.28 -24.28 -4.38
N GLU A 305 -1.04 -23.14 -3.72
CA GLU A 305 0.17 -22.93 -2.92
C GLU A 305 0.27 -24.03 -1.85
N LYS A 306 1.20 -24.97 -2.04
CA LYS A 306 1.61 -25.87 -0.96
C LYS A 306 2.42 -25.05 0.03
N LEU A 307 1.73 -24.54 1.06
CA LEU A 307 2.37 -24.16 2.32
C LEU A 307 3.21 -25.35 2.79
N ASP A 308 4.53 -25.17 2.91
CA ASP A 308 5.43 -26.20 3.42
C ASP A 308 5.19 -26.33 4.93
N PRO A 309 4.64 -27.47 5.42
CA PRO A 309 4.27 -27.61 6.83
C PRO A 309 5.49 -27.68 7.77
N VAL A 310 6.71 -27.81 7.23
CA VAL A 310 7.96 -27.86 8.01
C VAL A 310 8.66 -26.50 8.00
N TRP A 311 8.64 -25.79 6.87
CA TRP A 311 9.39 -24.54 6.67
C TRP A 311 8.50 -23.29 6.66
N GLY A 312 8.22 -22.76 7.85
CA GLY A 312 7.43 -21.53 8.01
C GLY A 312 6.22 -21.69 8.94
N THR A 313 6.26 -22.62 9.90
CA THR A 313 5.25 -22.70 10.97
C THR A 313 5.11 -21.36 11.71
N GLY A 314 6.19 -20.60 11.88
CA GLY A 314 6.13 -19.23 12.38
C GLY A 314 5.62 -18.18 11.37
N SER A 315 5.60 -18.45 10.06
CA SER A 315 5.17 -17.45 9.05
C SER A 315 3.72 -17.01 9.22
N ILE A 316 2.79 -17.91 9.57
CA ILE A 316 1.39 -17.53 9.85
C ILE A 316 1.33 -16.54 11.02
N SER A 317 2.06 -16.83 12.11
CA SER A 317 2.16 -15.93 13.26
C SER A 317 2.83 -14.60 12.88
N SER A 318 3.87 -14.62 12.03
CA SER A 318 4.53 -13.42 11.49
C SER A 318 3.58 -12.54 10.66
N TYR A 319 2.77 -13.10 9.76
CA TYR A 319 1.75 -12.35 9.02
C TYR A 319 0.69 -11.77 9.98
N GLN A 320 0.21 -12.56 10.94
CA GLN A 320 -0.77 -12.12 11.94
C GLN A 320 -0.23 -10.98 12.82
N LYS A 321 0.98 -11.12 13.40
CA LYS A 321 1.66 -10.05 14.16
C LYS A 321 1.95 -8.82 13.31
N THR A 322 2.27 -8.99 12.02
CA THR A 322 2.41 -7.87 11.08
C THR A 322 1.10 -7.14 10.83
N ALA A 323 -0.03 -7.86 10.80
CA ALA A 323 -1.35 -7.26 10.68
C ALA A 323 -1.82 -6.57 11.98
N SER A 324 -1.52 -7.11 13.17
CA SER A 324 -2.04 -6.62 14.45
C SER A 324 -1.11 -5.67 15.21
N LEU A 325 0.17 -6.01 15.37
CA LEU A 325 1.14 -5.25 16.20
C LEU A 325 1.93 -4.21 15.39
N PHE A 326 2.19 -4.52 14.13
CA PHE A 326 2.68 -3.55 13.14
C PHE A 326 1.55 -3.01 12.25
N GLY A 327 0.28 -3.30 12.57
CA GLY A 327 -0.89 -2.94 11.79
C GLY A 327 -1.03 -1.46 11.43
N LYS A 328 -1.96 -1.15 10.52
CA LYS A 328 -2.38 0.23 10.20
C LYS A 328 -3.17 0.83 11.38
N THR A 329 -2.47 1.18 12.46
CA THR A 329 -3.05 1.88 13.60
C THR A 329 -2.77 3.37 13.46
N ASP A 330 -3.80 4.19 13.24
CA ASP A 330 -3.60 5.62 13.01
C ASP A 330 -3.00 6.36 14.21
N ILE A 331 -3.23 5.84 15.41
CA ILE A 331 -2.68 6.31 16.67
C ILE A 331 -1.34 5.58 16.93
N PRO A 332 -0.19 6.29 16.99
CA PRO A 332 1.04 5.72 17.51
C PRO A 332 0.83 5.33 18.98
N ASN A 333 1.09 4.07 19.35
CA ASN A 333 1.09 3.68 20.75
C ASN A 333 2.26 4.41 21.46
N PRO A 334 2.00 5.32 22.42
CA PRO A 334 3.02 6.16 23.01
C PRO A 334 3.92 5.40 24.00
N ASP A 335 3.51 4.23 24.47
CA ASP A 335 4.20 3.45 25.50
C ASP A 335 5.22 2.45 24.92
N VAL A 336 5.40 2.41 23.59
CA VAL A 336 6.33 1.50 22.90
C VAL A 336 7.26 2.22 21.92
N LEU A 337 8.39 1.56 21.63
CA LEU A 337 9.37 1.97 20.62
C LEU A 337 9.48 0.85 19.57
N LYS A 338 9.13 1.16 18.32
CA LYS A 338 9.16 0.21 17.18
C LYS A 338 10.48 0.34 16.41
N ILE A 339 11.31 -0.70 16.45
CA ILE A 339 12.63 -0.75 15.80
C ILE A 339 12.60 -1.75 14.65
N LEU A 340 12.83 -1.28 13.44
CA LEU A 340 12.85 -2.09 12.22
C LEU A 340 14.29 -2.30 11.72
N SER A 341 14.66 -3.51 11.31
CA SER A 341 15.87 -3.77 10.51
C SER A 341 15.48 -4.38 9.16
N CYS A 342 16.07 -3.89 8.06
CA CYS A 342 15.81 -4.39 6.71
C CYS A 342 17.04 -4.34 5.78
N ASN A 343 17.43 -5.50 5.23
CA ASN A 343 18.21 -5.54 4.00
C ASN A 343 17.27 -5.22 2.82
N VAL A 344 17.57 -4.15 2.07
CA VAL A 344 16.71 -3.64 0.99
C VAL A 344 17.17 -4.06 -0.41
N LEU A 345 18.07 -5.05 -0.51
CA LEU A 345 18.67 -5.57 -1.74
C LEU A 345 19.18 -4.46 -2.67
N LYS A 346 20.44 -4.05 -2.51
CA LYS A 346 21.15 -3.11 -3.38
C LYS A 346 20.37 -1.83 -3.70
N GLY A 347 19.90 -1.14 -2.67
CA GLY A 347 19.19 0.13 -2.77
C GLY A 347 17.87 -0.06 -3.49
N PHE A 348 17.07 -1.02 -3.03
CA PHE A 348 15.80 -1.38 -3.65
C PHE A 348 15.95 -1.87 -5.10
N SER A 349 17.11 -2.47 -5.41
CA SER A 349 17.62 -2.83 -6.74
C SER A 349 17.57 -1.69 -7.76
N GLY A 350 17.58 -0.44 -7.29
CA GLY A 350 17.41 0.76 -8.12
C GLY A 350 15.96 1.02 -8.58
N ASP A 351 14.96 0.25 -8.13
CA ASP A 351 13.58 0.41 -8.56
C ASP A 351 12.75 1.25 -7.58
N LEU A 352 12.26 2.39 -8.07
CA LEU A 352 11.97 3.56 -7.24
C LEU A 352 10.63 3.49 -6.46
N ALA A 353 9.88 2.37 -6.51
CA ALA A 353 8.67 2.08 -5.72
C ALA A 353 8.70 0.69 -5.10
N ILE A 354 9.78 -0.07 -5.30
CA ILE A 354 10.31 -0.68 -4.11
C ILE A 354 10.57 0.46 -3.11
N GLU A 355 11.28 1.51 -3.50
CA GLU A 355 11.58 2.69 -2.66
C GLU A 355 10.31 3.50 -2.22
N LEU A 356 9.51 4.06 -3.13
CA LEU A 356 8.29 4.83 -2.81
C LEU A 356 7.21 4.03 -2.08
N ALA A 357 6.86 2.81 -2.49
CA ALA A 357 5.87 2.04 -1.73
C ALA A 357 6.47 1.47 -0.42
N PHE A 358 7.80 1.46 -0.25
CA PHE A 358 8.40 1.34 1.09
C PHE A 358 8.19 2.64 1.89
N GLN A 359 8.37 3.83 1.31
CA GLN A 359 8.07 5.11 1.99
C GLN A 359 6.60 5.20 2.43
N GLU A 360 5.64 4.87 1.56
CA GLU A 360 4.21 4.84 1.90
C GLU A 360 3.92 3.84 3.01
N TRP A 361 4.45 2.62 2.92
CA TRP A 361 4.31 1.61 3.96
C TRP A 361 4.94 2.04 5.28
N ILE A 362 6.11 2.66 5.30
CA ILE A 362 6.69 3.22 6.53
C ILE A 362 5.79 4.32 7.11
N ASN A 363 5.20 5.18 6.27
CA ASN A 363 4.25 6.21 6.72
C ASN A 363 2.94 5.61 7.30
N GLU A 364 2.45 4.48 6.77
CA GLU A 364 1.31 3.75 7.34
C GLU A 364 1.66 3.03 8.65
N ARG A 365 2.83 2.37 8.71
CA ARG A 365 3.24 1.46 9.79
C ARG A 365 3.91 2.18 10.97
N LYS A 366 4.41 3.39 10.74
CA LYS A 366 4.96 4.36 11.70
C LYS A 366 6.07 3.84 12.65
N PRO A 367 7.07 3.04 12.22
CA PRO A 367 8.20 2.67 13.08
C PRO A 367 8.98 3.91 13.56
N ASP A 368 9.78 3.78 14.62
CA ASP A 368 10.47 4.90 15.29
C ASP A 368 11.96 4.97 14.97
N VAL A 369 12.58 3.82 14.72
CA VAL A 369 13.96 3.68 14.27
C VAL A 369 14.01 2.62 13.16
N ILE A 370 14.78 2.88 12.10
CA ILE A 370 15.00 1.95 11.00
C ILE A 370 16.51 1.80 10.75
N ALA A 371 17.01 0.57 10.85
CA ALA A 371 18.32 0.18 10.35
C ALA A 371 18.19 -0.43 8.95
N ILE A 372 18.95 0.07 7.99
CA ILE A 372 18.89 -0.40 6.60
C ILE A 372 20.25 -0.97 6.20
N GLN A 373 20.25 -2.18 5.62
CA GLN A 373 21.41 -2.81 4.98
C GLN A 373 21.27 -2.76 3.45
N GLU A 374 22.41 -2.71 2.75
CA GLU A 374 22.51 -2.59 1.28
C GLU A 374 21.87 -1.33 0.68
N LEU A 375 22.21 -0.14 1.18
CA LEU A 375 21.80 1.14 0.56
C LEU A 375 22.64 1.50 -0.69
N ASN A 376 22.83 0.56 -1.62
CA ASN A 376 23.64 0.78 -2.82
C ASN A 376 23.04 1.90 -3.69
N GLY A 377 23.89 2.78 -4.24
CA GLY A 377 23.44 3.92 -5.05
C GLY A 377 22.79 5.07 -4.26
N PHE A 378 22.75 4.98 -2.93
CA PHE A 378 22.49 6.14 -2.08
C PHE A 378 23.79 6.89 -1.78
N ASN A 379 23.64 8.18 -1.47
CA ASN A 379 24.65 9.00 -0.81
C ASN A 379 24.01 9.65 0.43
N PRO A 380 24.78 10.28 1.35
CA PRO A 380 24.23 10.82 2.59
C PRO A 380 23.06 11.79 2.37
N LYS A 381 23.16 12.69 1.38
CA LYS A 381 22.09 13.65 1.05
C LYS A 381 20.81 12.94 0.58
N ARG A 382 20.91 11.96 -0.32
CA ARG A 382 19.76 11.16 -0.76
C ARG A 382 19.14 10.39 0.40
N LEU A 383 19.93 9.86 1.33
CA LEU A 383 19.42 9.17 2.51
C LEU A 383 18.66 10.13 3.44
N GLU A 384 19.17 11.34 3.67
CA GLU A 384 18.45 12.37 4.43
C GLU A 384 17.12 12.79 3.78
N GLU A 385 17.11 13.00 2.45
CA GLU A 385 15.89 13.35 1.71
C GLU A 385 14.87 12.21 1.73
N PHE A 386 15.32 10.96 1.61
CA PHE A 386 14.52 9.75 1.76
C PHE A 386 13.95 9.61 3.18
N ALA A 387 14.76 9.84 4.20
CA ALA A 387 14.36 9.81 5.60
C ALA A 387 13.28 10.87 5.93
N LYS A 388 13.46 12.11 5.45
CA LYS A 388 12.51 13.22 5.66
C LYS A 388 11.12 12.92 5.07
N LYS A 389 11.03 12.25 3.91
CA LYS A 389 9.74 11.83 3.30
C LYS A 389 8.96 10.81 4.13
N MET A 390 9.64 10.12 5.04
CA MET A 390 9.06 9.12 5.95
C MET A 390 8.93 9.64 7.40
N GLY A 391 9.16 10.94 7.64
CA GLY A 391 9.07 11.55 8.97
C GLY A 391 10.26 11.31 9.90
N PHE A 392 11.43 10.92 9.37
CA PHE A 392 12.66 10.74 10.15
C PHE A 392 13.58 11.97 10.03
N PRO A 393 13.65 12.85 11.04
CA PRO A 393 14.52 14.03 11.02
C PRO A 393 16.02 13.70 11.14
N TYR A 394 16.39 12.53 11.68
CA TYR A 394 17.78 12.11 11.83
C TYR A 394 18.07 10.90 10.94
N ALA A 395 19.12 11.02 10.11
CA ALA A 395 19.59 9.94 9.25
C ALA A 395 21.12 9.93 9.19
N VAL A 396 21.73 8.75 9.22
CA VAL A 396 23.18 8.58 9.12
C VAL A 396 23.50 7.44 8.16
N MET A 397 24.37 7.70 7.18
CA MET A 397 24.90 6.69 6.25
C MET A 397 26.33 6.28 6.62
N HIS A 398 26.65 5.00 6.48
CA HIS A 398 27.98 4.44 6.75
C HIS A 398 29.03 4.88 5.72
N LYS A 399 28.80 4.59 4.45
CA LYS A 399 29.70 4.78 3.31
C LYS A 399 28.89 4.75 2.01
N GLU A 400 29.46 5.10 0.86
CA GLU A 400 28.73 5.06 -0.42
C GLU A 400 29.05 3.81 -1.25
N GLU A 401 30.28 3.29 -1.10
CA GLU A 401 30.81 2.20 -1.89
C GLU A 401 30.39 0.81 -1.39
N GLY A 402 30.38 -0.18 -2.30
CA GLY A 402 30.10 -1.58 -1.95
C GLY A 402 28.65 -1.80 -1.53
N TYR A 403 28.43 -2.10 -0.25
CA TYR A 403 27.09 -2.34 0.32
C TYR A 403 26.90 -1.44 1.56
N PRO A 404 26.38 -0.22 1.37
CA PRO A 404 26.18 0.73 2.45
C PRO A 404 25.19 0.31 3.53
N LEU A 405 25.34 0.90 4.72
CA LEU A 405 24.39 0.81 5.84
C LEU A 405 23.81 2.18 6.14
N GLY A 406 22.59 2.22 6.66
CA GLY A 406 21.92 3.44 7.09
C GLY A 406 21.18 3.25 8.42
N LEU A 407 21.06 4.34 9.18
CA LEU A 407 20.28 4.42 10.40
C LEU A 407 19.39 5.66 10.35
N LEU A 408 18.08 5.46 10.44
CA LEU A 408 17.06 6.50 10.44
C LEU A 408 16.36 6.52 11.80
N SER A 409 16.09 7.69 12.36
CA SER A 409 15.51 7.82 13.70
C SER A 409 14.61 9.06 13.84
N LYS A 410 13.51 8.89 14.59
CA LYS A 410 12.69 10.02 15.08
C LYS A 410 13.39 10.83 16.19
N TYR A 411 14.38 10.24 16.86
CA TYR A 411 15.14 10.84 17.96
C TYR A 411 16.61 11.10 17.55
N PRO A 412 17.33 12.03 18.19
CA PRO A 412 18.72 12.33 17.87
C PRO A 412 19.62 11.09 17.85
N ILE A 413 20.51 11.03 16.85
CA ILE A 413 21.56 10.01 16.74
C ILE A 413 22.88 10.66 17.18
N SER A 414 23.47 10.16 18.26
CA SER A 414 24.73 10.64 18.84
C SER A 414 25.84 9.59 18.77
N ASN A 415 27.08 9.93 19.14
CA ASN A 415 28.22 9.00 19.25
C ASN A 415 28.43 8.10 18.02
N VAL A 416 28.27 8.65 16.82
CA VAL A 416 28.31 7.89 15.56
C VAL A 416 29.72 7.35 15.29
N LYS A 417 29.86 6.02 15.09
CA LYS A 417 31.08 5.40 14.55
C LYS A 417 30.76 4.70 13.22
N LYS A 418 31.65 4.87 12.23
CA LYS A 418 31.55 4.35 10.87
C LYS A 418 32.78 3.48 10.58
N ILE A 419 32.65 2.16 10.69
CA ILE A 419 33.79 1.23 10.69
C ILE A 419 33.82 0.43 9.38
N LYS A 420 34.87 0.68 8.59
CA LYS A 420 35.19 -0.06 7.35
C LYS A 420 36.26 -1.12 7.58
N ASP A 421 37.29 -0.80 8.36
CA ASP A 421 38.48 -1.65 8.49
C ASP A 421 38.17 -2.98 9.16
N GLY A 422 38.74 -4.06 8.62
CA GLY A 422 38.46 -5.43 9.06
C GLY A 422 37.11 -6.01 8.59
N MET A 423 36.26 -5.24 7.91
CA MET A 423 34.93 -5.64 7.45
C MET A 423 34.78 -5.51 5.92
N ARG A 424 34.05 -6.43 5.29
CA ARG A 424 33.73 -6.37 3.85
C ARG A 424 32.68 -5.30 3.55
N HIS A 425 31.56 -5.32 4.28
CA HIS A 425 30.45 -4.38 4.09
C HIS A 425 30.51 -3.26 5.13
N GLY A 426 30.67 -3.59 6.42
CA GLY A 426 31.04 -2.65 7.48
C GLY A 426 30.11 -2.64 8.68
N ILE A 427 30.34 -1.68 9.58
CA ILE A 427 29.52 -1.43 10.77
C ILE A 427 29.18 0.05 10.86
N LEU A 428 27.91 0.36 11.12
CA LEU A 428 27.44 1.66 11.56
C LEU A 428 26.98 1.55 13.00
N SER A 429 27.41 2.46 13.87
CA SER A 429 26.87 2.54 15.23
C SER A 429 26.54 3.98 15.62
N GLY A 430 25.65 4.12 16.59
CA GLY A 430 25.23 5.39 17.17
C GLY A 430 24.31 5.18 18.36
N LYS A 431 24.22 6.16 19.25
CA LYS A 431 23.37 6.12 20.44
C LYS A 431 22.09 6.91 20.20
N ILE A 432 20.95 6.24 20.38
CA ILE A 432 19.61 6.78 20.23
C ILE A 432 18.87 6.48 21.54
N LEU A 433 18.33 7.54 22.18
CA LEU A 433 17.83 7.46 23.55
C LEU A 433 18.92 6.88 24.49
N ASP A 434 18.60 5.83 25.23
CA ASP A 434 19.46 5.10 26.17
C ASP A 434 20.15 3.87 25.56
N TYR A 435 19.92 3.57 24.27
CA TYR A 435 20.43 2.39 23.59
C TYR A 435 21.59 2.71 22.63
N ASN A 436 22.63 1.87 22.65
CA ASN A 436 23.66 1.83 21.64
C ASN A 436 23.21 0.91 20.49
N PHE A 437 22.99 1.49 19.31
CA PHE A 437 22.67 0.73 18.11
C PHE A 437 23.96 0.33 17.39
N ILE A 438 24.07 -0.94 17.00
CA ILE A 438 25.14 -1.48 16.16
C ILE A 438 24.49 -2.17 14.95
N ILE A 439 24.68 -1.60 13.76
CA ILE A 439 24.13 -2.09 12.49
C ILE A 439 25.27 -2.72 11.70
N THR A 440 25.11 -3.96 11.25
CA THR A 440 26.14 -4.69 10.49
C THR A 440 25.56 -5.34 9.24
N HIS A 441 26.46 -5.65 8.30
CA HIS A 441 26.22 -6.62 7.22
C HIS A 441 27.50 -7.47 7.13
N LEU A 442 27.39 -8.75 7.46
CA LEU A 442 28.53 -9.69 7.42
C LEU A 442 28.70 -10.30 6.03
N VAL A 443 29.93 -10.69 5.72
CA VAL A 443 30.33 -11.25 4.43
C VAL A 443 29.66 -12.59 4.08
N SER A 444 29.05 -12.67 2.89
CA SER A 444 28.32 -13.85 2.43
C SER A 444 29.17 -15.00 1.87
N TYR A 445 30.48 -14.80 1.68
CA TYR A 445 31.36 -15.78 1.02
C TYR A 445 31.71 -16.98 1.91
N THR A 446 32.57 -16.82 2.92
CA THR A 446 33.11 -17.95 3.73
C THR A 446 32.80 -17.81 5.22
N TYR A 447 32.58 -18.93 5.90
CA TYR A 447 32.33 -18.95 7.34
C TYR A 447 33.55 -18.43 8.13
N GLN A 448 34.78 -18.70 7.67
CA GLN A 448 35.99 -18.19 8.30
C GLN A 448 36.07 -16.66 8.27
N GLN A 449 35.66 -16.02 7.17
CA GLN A 449 35.62 -14.56 7.10
C GLN A 449 34.53 -13.98 8.00
N ARG A 450 33.35 -14.61 8.09
CA ARG A 450 32.28 -14.20 9.03
C ARG A 450 32.72 -14.29 10.49
N ILE A 451 33.39 -15.37 10.88
CA ILE A 451 34.02 -15.51 12.21
C ILE A 451 34.99 -14.34 12.45
N LYS A 452 35.88 -14.06 11.49
CA LYS A 452 36.88 -12.98 11.61
C LYS A 452 36.23 -11.61 11.78
N GLU A 453 35.19 -11.29 11.01
CA GLU A 453 34.45 -10.02 11.11
C GLU A 453 33.79 -9.85 12.49
N VAL A 454 33.12 -10.91 12.99
CA VAL A 454 32.47 -10.89 14.31
C VAL A 454 33.50 -10.75 15.43
N ASP A 455 34.52 -11.60 15.47
CA ASP A 455 35.54 -11.58 16.53
C ASP A 455 36.35 -10.29 16.54
N SER A 456 36.86 -9.87 15.38
CA SER A 456 37.91 -8.84 15.29
C SER A 456 37.35 -7.43 15.33
N VAL A 457 36.06 -7.24 14.99
CA VAL A 457 35.46 -5.92 14.81
C VAL A 457 34.15 -5.77 15.58
N VAL A 458 33.16 -6.65 15.37
CA VAL A 458 31.83 -6.51 15.99
C VAL A 458 31.92 -6.63 17.51
N LEU A 459 32.50 -7.73 18.02
CA LEU A 459 32.61 -7.97 19.46
C LEU A 459 33.65 -7.04 20.12
N LYS A 460 34.65 -6.56 19.37
CA LYS A 460 35.54 -5.50 19.86
C LYS A 460 34.78 -4.20 20.11
N LEU A 461 33.94 -3.75 19.16
CA LEU A 461 33.10 -2.57 19.35
C LEU A 461 32.12 -2.73 20.53
N VAL A 462 31.58 -3.93 20.75
CA VAL A 462 30.76 -4.22 21.94
C VAL A 462 31.56 -4.04 23.23
N ASN A 463 32.80 -4.54 23.29
CA ASN A 463 33.65 -4.44 24.48
C ASN A 463 34.09 -3.00 24.80
N ASP A 464 34.10 -2.10 23.80
CA ASP A 464 34.34 -0.67 24.00
C ASP A 464 33.14 0.07 24.64
N ILE A 465 31.96 -0.55 24.72
CA ILE A 465 30.74 0.04 25.31
C ILE A 465 30.68 -0.34 26.81
N PRO A 466 30.38 0.61 27.73
CA PRO A 466 30.31 0.31 29.16
C PRO A 466 29.29 -0.81 29.47
N LYS A 467 29.70 -1.78 30.31
CA LYS A 467 28.95 -3.03 30.58
C LYS A 467 27.56 -2.86 31.20
N ASN A 468 27.23 -1.66 31.67
CA ASN A 468 25.92 -1.27 32.21
C ASN A 468 24.99 -0.63 31.16
N GLU A 469 25.49 -0.23 29.98
CA GLU A 469 24.66 0.36 28.94
C GLU A 469 23.83 -0.69 28.18
N LYS A 470 22.71 -0.23 27.62
CA LYS A 470 21.83 -1.03 26.77
C LYS A 470 22.42 -1.08 25.35
N ILE A 471 22.49 -2.26 24.75
CA ILE A 471 23.00 -2.48 23.39
C ILE A 471 21.97 -3.23 22.57
N ILE A 472 21.68 -2.73 21.37
CA ILE A 472 20.88 -3.39 20.34
C ILE A 472 21.76 -3.53 19.09
N MET A 473 22.02 -4.77 18.68
CA MET A 473 22.84 -5.08 17.51
C MET A 473 22.00 -5.78 16.44
N MET A 474 22.03 -5.34 15.19
CA MET A 474 21.11 -5.82 14.15
C MET A 474 21.66 -5.80 12.74
N GLY A 475 20.99 -6.54 11.86
CA GLY A 475 21.23 -6.55 10.42
C GLY A 475 21.37 -7.94 9.85
N ASP A 476 22.00 -8.03 8.70
CA ASP A 476 22.25 -9.28 7.97
C ASP A 476 23.57 -9.89 8.42
N PHE A 477 23.50 -11.03 9.12
CA PHE A 477 24.67 -11.76 9.60
C PHE A 477 25.16 -12.80 8.60
N ASN A 478 24.47 -13.03 7.47
CA ASN A 478 24.80 -14.04 6.46
C ASN A 478 25.12 -15.44 7.05
N ASN A 479 24.62 -15.76 8.25
CA ASN A 479 24.92 -16.99 8.98
C ASN A 479 23.72 -17.49 9.78
N MET A 480 23.56 -18.81 9.83
CA MET A 480 22.50 -19.47 10.58
C MET A 480 22.83 -19.54 12.08
N SER A 481 21.80 -19.55 12.94
CA SER A 481 21.93 -19.64 14.40
C SER A 481 21.90 -21.11 14.89
N PRO A 482 22.73 -21.49 15.88
CA PRO A 482 22.66 -22.82 16.52
C PRO A 482 21.37 -23.05 17.33
N GLU A 483 20.61 -21.99 17.63
CA GLU A 483 19.27 -22.08 18.22
C GLU A 483 18.23 -22.62 17.23
N ASP A 484 18.50 -22.47 15.93
CA ASP A 484 17.65 -22.95 14.83
C ASP A 484 18.09 -24.32 14.30
N LYS A 485 19.22 -24.89 14.78
CA LYS A 485 19.88 -26.07 14.18
C LYS A 485 18.96 -27.27 13.92
N GLN A 486 17.95 -27.49 14.77
CA GLN A 486 17.00 -28.60 14.63
C GLN A 486 16.19 -28.54 13.33
N TYR A 487 16.02 -27.35 12.74
CA TYR A 487 15.35 -27.14 11.46
C TYR A 487 16.31 -27.32 10.28
N TYR A 488 17.57 -26.92 10.42
CA TYR A 488 18.55 -27.01 9.34
C TYR A 488 19.26 -28.37 9.25
N ASP A 489 19.85 -28.85 10.35
CA ASP A 489 20.72 -30.04 10.37
C ASP A 489 19.95 -31.32 10.04
N ASN A 490 18.69 -31.38 10.47
CA ASN A 490 17.80 -32.52 10.22
C ASN A 490 17.09 -32.46 8.86
N ASN A 491 17.44 -31.50 7.99
CA ASN A 491 16.79 -31.34 6.69
C ASN A 491 17.73 -31.65 5.50
N PRO A 492 17.51 -32.79 4.80
CA PRO A 492 18.35 -33.18 3.65
C PRO A 492 18.34 -32.18 2.49
N GLU A 493 17.22 -31.52 2.20
CA GLU A 493 17.14 -30.55 1.10
C GLU A 493 17.88 -29.25 1.43
N LYS A 494 17.87 -28.80 2.69
CA LYS A 494 18.71 -27.68 3.16
C LYS A 494 20.20 -28.01 2.98
N MET A 495 20.64 -29.17 3.45
CA MET A 495 22.04 -29.60 3.33
C MET A 495 22.45 -29.74 1.86
N LYS A 496 21.61 -30.35 1.02
CA LYS A 496 21.80 -30.47 -0.43
C LYS A 496 21.86 -29.11 -1.13
N ALA A 497 21.02 -28.16 -0.74
CA ALA A 497 21.04 -26.79 -1.27
C ALA A 497 22.35 -26.06 -0.92
N LEU A 498 22.88 -26.22 0.30
CA LEU A 498 24.17 -25.65 0.70
C LEU A 498 25.35 -26.30 -0.03
N VAL A 499 25.41 -27.63 -0.09
CA VAL A 499 26.45 -28.37 -0.86
C VAL A 499 26.43 -27.95 -2.34
N ASN A 500 25.26 -27.81 -2.94
CA ASN A 500 25.14 -27.34 -4.32
C ASN A 500 25.51 -25.86 -4.46
N SER A 501 25.27 -25.03 -3.44
CA SER A 501 25.69 -23.63 -3.44
C SER A 501 27.21 -23.48 -3.41
N GLU A 502 27.92 -24.25 -2.57
CA GLU A 502 29.40 -24.28 -2.55
C GLU A 502 29.98 -24.78 -3.87
N LYS A 503 29.43 -25.86 -4.44
CA LYS A 503 29.83 -26.39 -5.75
C LYS A 503 29.64 -25.38 -6.89
N ASN A 504 28.51 -24.68 -6.91
CA ASN A 504 28.17 -23.72 -7.95
C ASN A 504 28.87 -22.35 -7.79
N ASN A 505 29.45 -22.08 -6.61
CA ASN A 505 30.15 -20.82 -6.33
C ASN A 505 31.53 -21.13 -5.69
N PRO A 506 32.52 -21.59 -6.48
CA PRO A 506 33.85 -21.91 -5.98
C PRO A 506 34.46 -20.73 -5.21
N GLY A 507 34.83 -20.97 -3.95
CA GLY A 507 35.33 -19.95 -3.03
C GLY A 507 34.32 -19.51 -1.95
N ASN A 508 33.04 -19.87 -2.07
CA ASN A 508 32.08 -19.73 -0.97
C ASN A 508 32.09 -20.97 -0.07
N THR A 509 31.98 -20.77 1.25
CA THR A 509 31.83 -21.85 2.24
C THR A 509 30.81 -21.50 3.33
N TYR A 510 29.88 -22.41 3.51
CA TYR A 510 28.84 -22.42 4.56
C TYR A 510 29.00 -23.64 5.48
N LEU A 511 29.69 -24.67 5.00
CA LEU A 511 29.91 -25.93 5.68
C LEU A 511 31.33 -26.02 6.26
N LYS A 512 31.39 -26.52 7.49
CA LYS A 512 32.61 -26.89 8.22
C LYS A 512 32.56 -28.38 8.47
N ASN A 513 33.49 -29.14 7.86
CA ASN A 513 33.53 -30.60 7.91
C ASN A 513 32.19 -31.27 7.53
N GLY A 514 31.54 -30.76 6.47
CA GLY A 514 30.27 -31.28 5.95
C GLY A 514 29.02 -30.91 6.76
N LYS A 515 29.15 -30.14 7.84
CA LYS A 515 28.03 -29.62 8.67
C LYS A 515 27.94 -28.11 8.58
N ILE A 516 26.77 -27.52 8.85
CA ILE A 516 26.60 -26.06 8.84
C ILE A 516 27.51 -25.40 9.88
N ASP A 517 28.21 -24.31 9.52
CA ASP A 517 28.93 -23.51 10.50
C ASP A 517 27.98 -22.61 11.29
N TYR A 518 27.93 -22.84 12.60
CA TYR A 518 27.23 -21.99 13.56
C TYR A 518 28.17 -21.09 14.38
N THR A 519 29.49 -21.22 14.17
CA THR A 519 30.53 -20.58 15.02
C THR A 519 30.36 -19.06 15.08
N THR A 520 30.03 -18.43 13.95
CA THR A 520 29.79 -16.98 13.85
C THR A 520 28.70 -16.50 14.83
N ILE A 521 27.57 -17.19 14.89
CA ILE A 521 26.45 -16.80 15.77
C ILE A 521 26.67 -17.28 17.21
N GLN A 522 27.30 -18.44 17.40
CA GLN A 522 27.67 -18.93 18.74
C GLN A 522 28.52 -17.89 19.48
N LYS A 523 29.47 -17.24 18.79
CA LYS A 523 30.29 -16.15 19.35
C LYS A 523 29.49 -14.92 19.81
N VAL A 524 28.37 -14.62 19.14
CA VAL A 524 27.44 -13.55 19.57
C VAL A 524 26.70 -13.96 20.83
N LEU A 525 26.23 -15.20 20.91
CA LEU A 525 25.58 -15.77 22.10
C LEU A 525 26.55 -15.83 23.30
N ASP A 526 27.77 -16.32 23.09
CA ASP A 526 28.83 -16.42 24.10
C ASP A 526 29.24 -15.04 24.65
N ALA A 527 29.11 -13.98 23.85
CA ALA A 527 29.31 -12.59 24.27
C ALA A 527 28.16 -12.02 25.12
N GLY A 528 27.13 -12.82 25.44
CA GLY A 528 26.02 -12.43 26.33
C GLY A 528 24.89 -11.67 25.64
N PHE A 529 24.74 -11.83 24.32
CA PHE A 529 23.57 -11.37 23.58
C PHE A 529 22.47 -12.43 23.52
N TYR A 530 21.24 -11.95 23.43
CA TYR A 530 20.03 -12.75 23.28
C TYR A 530 19.40 -12.45 21.93
N ASP A 531 19.05 -13.49 21.19
CA ASP A 531 18.25 -13.41 19.97
C ASP A 531 16.82 -12.99 20.35
N THR A 532 16.40 -11.77 19.99
CA THR A 532 15.06 -11.30 20.37
C THR A 532 13.95 -12.13 19.74
N TYR A 533 14.19 -12.76 18.58
CA TYR A 533 13.19 -13.62 17.96
C TYR A 533 12.95 -14.86 18.82
N ARG A 534 14.02 -15.45 19.37
CA ARG A 534 13.96 -16.63 20.25
C ARG A 534 13.42 -16.32 21.66
N ILE A 535 13.51 -15.08 22.14
CA ILE A 535 12.85 -14.66 23.39
C ILE A 535 11.32 -14.85 23.29
N PHE A 536 10.71 -14.49 22.15
CA PHE A 536 9.23 -14.47 22.01
C PHE A 536 8.66 -15.60 21.16
N ASN A 537 9.46 -16.28 20.33
CA ASN A 537 8.97 -17.24 19.35
C ASN A 537 9.72 -18.58 19.46
N LYS A 538 8.98 -19.65 19.79
CA LYS A 538 9.51 -21.02 19.86
C LYS A 538 9.61 -21.70 18.49
N HIS A 539 8.75 -21.31 17.55
CA HIS A 539 8.74 -21.85 16.19
C HIS A 539 9.87 -21.27 15.34
N TYR A 540 10.22 -21.92 14.23
CA TYR A 540 11.09 -21.34 13.22
C TYR A 540 10.31 -20.48 12.24
N ASP A 541 10.92 -19.39 11.83
CA ASP A 541 10.50 -18.66 10.65
C ASP A 541 11.71 -18.13 9.86
N LYS A 542 11.59 -18.07 8.53
CA LYS A 542 12.67 -17.63 7.64
C LYS A 542 12.68 -16.11 7.47
N SER A 543 13.87 -15.49 7.48
CA SER A 543 14.07 -14.11 7.04
C SER A 543 14.40 -14.05 5.54
N ALA A 544 15.04 -15.08 4.97
CA ALA A 544 15.35 -15.17 3.54
C ALA A 544 15.18 -16.61 2.99
N PRO A 545 15.00 -16.76 1.66
CA PRO A 545 14.46 -15.75 0.76
C PRO A 545 13.00 -15.40 1.09
N THR A 546 12.57 -14.20 0.69
CA THR A 546 11.18 -13.83 0.47
C THR A 546 10.56 -14.59 -0.72
N LYS A 547 9.26 -14.39 -0.97
CA LYS A 547 8.59 -14.93 -2.18
C LYS A 547 9.20 -14.38 -3.48
N MET A 548 9.97 -13.28 -3.42
CA MET A 548 10.69 -12.72 -4.57
C MET A 548 11.63 -13.73 -5.26
N LYS A 549 12.20 -14.71 -4.54
CA LYS A 549 13.10 -15.72 -5.12
C LYS A 549 12.43 -17.08 -5.22
N ASN A 550 12.66 -17.74 -6.36
CA ASN A 550 12.19 -19.10 -6.61
C ASN A 550 13.24 -20.15 -6.18
N HIS A 551 13.56 -20.22 -4.88
CA HIS A 551 14.38 -21.31 -4.32
C HIS A 551 14.06 -21.59 -2.84
N ASN A 552 14.18 -22.85 -2.43
CA ASN A 552 13.78 -23.31 -1.10
C ASN A 552 14.96 -23.39 -0.10
N ASN A 553 16.06 -22.66 -0.35
CA ASN A 553 17.14 -22.46 0.63
C ASN A 553 16.69 -21.51 1.76
N TYR A 554 15.66 -21.92 2.50
CA TYR A 554 15.08 -21.12 3.57
C TYR A 554 16.05 -20.99 4.74
N THR A 555 16.18 -19.76 5.23
CA THR A 555 17.18 -19.40 6.23
C THR A 555 16.72 -18.20 7.06
N ARG A 556 17.14 -18.15 8.32
CA ARG A 556 17.10 -16.95 9.14
C ARG A 556 18.54 -16.47 9.29
N ILE A 557 18.82 -15.28 8.75
CA ILE A 557 20.14 -14.64 8.72
C ILE A 557 20.07 -13.16 9.12
N ASP A 558 18.87 -12.60 9.17
CA ASP A 558 18.59 -11.26 9.67
C ASP A 558 18.17 -11.36 11.14
N TYR A 559 18.86 -10.62 12.01
CA TYR A 559 18.67 -10.71 13.47
C TYR A 559 18.58 -9.34 14.10
N ILE A 560 17.92 -9.30 15.26
CA ILE A 560 18.08 -8.24 16.25
C ILE A 560 18.51 -8.92 17.57
N TRP A 561 19.67 -8.50 18.07
CA TRP A 561 20.31 -8.99 19.28
C TRP A 561 20.23 -7.92 20.35
N VAL A 562 19.94 -8.31 21.59
CA VAL A 562 20.00 -7.41 22.75
C VAL A 562 20.96 -7.95 23.80
N ASN A 563 21.69 -7.07 24.48
CA ASN A 563 22.47 -7.48 25.65
C ASN A 563 21.56 -7.66 26.88
N LYS A 564 22.11 -8.21 27.97
CA LYS A 564 21.39 -8.43 29.23
C LYS A 564 20.66 -7.19 29.78
N ASN A 565 21.16 -5.98 29.49
CA ASN A 565 20.62 -4.72 30.03
C ASN A 565 19.43 -4.20 29.20
N ALA A 566 19.41 -4.46 27.89
CA ALA A 566 18.30 -4.10 26.98
C ALA A 566 17.18 -5.16 26.95
N LYS A 567 17.48 -6.40 27.35
CA LYS A 567 16.51 -7.52 27.38
C LYS A 567 15.21 -7.25 28.19
N PRO A 568 15.21 -6.57 29.36
CA PRO A 568 13.99 -6.30 30.13
C PRO A 568 12.99 -5.36 29.45
N ASP A 569 13.45 -4.58 28.47
CA ASP A 569 12.65 -3.60 27.74
C ASP A 569 11.90 -4.25 26.58
N CYS A 570 12.28 -5.45 26.16
CA CYS A 570 11.66 -6.14 25.03
C CYS A 570 10.20 -6.53 25.34
N VAL A 571 9.30 -6.26 24.38
CA VAL A 571 7.85 -6.53 24.47
C VAL A 571 7.43 -7.64 23.51
N ASP A 572 7.85 -7.56 22.24
CA ASP A 572 7.68 -8.63 21.24
C ASP A 572 8.74 -8.46 20.13
N MET A 573 8.95 -9.50 19.33
CA MET A 573 9.78 -9.52 18.13
C MET A 573 9.17 -10.45 17.10
N PHE A 574 9.17 -10.04 15.83
CA PHE A 574 8.78 -10.92 14.72
C PHE A 574 9.44 -10.52 13.39
N ILE A 575 9.40 -11.45 12.44
CA ILE A 575 9.77 -11.20 11.05
C ILE A 575 8.55 -10.57 10.38
N VAL A 576 8.71 -9.43 9.71
CA VAL A 576 7.61 -8.66 9.14
C VAL A 576 7.22 -9.26 7.80
N LYS A 577 5.96 -9.71 7.68
CA LYS A 577 5.43 -10.42 6.51
C LYS A 577 4.07 -9.88 6.10
N ASP A 578 4.00 -9.40 4.86
CA ASP A 578 2.82 -8.90 4.17
C ASP A 578 3.08 -8.82 2.65
N GLN A 579 2.09 -8.35 1.90
CA GLN A 579 2.14 -8.22 0.44
C GLN A 579 3.33 -7.38 -0.08
N LEU A 580 3.81 -6.41 0.70
CA LEU A 580 4.92 -5.55 0.30
C LEU A 580 6.27 -6.25 0.56
N THR A 581 6.41 -6.76 1.78
CA THR A 581 7.65 -7.39 2.27
C THR A 581 7.94 -8.73 1.60
N ASP A 582 6.91 -9.41 1.06
CA ASP A 582 7.06 -10.57 0.18
C ASP A 582 7.91 -10.30 -1.09
N TYR A 583 7.97 -9.05 -1.56
CA TYR A 583 8.52 -8.69 -2.88
C TYR A 583 9.44 -7.46 -2.92
N MET A 584 9.73 -6.82 -1.78
CA MET A 584 10.55 -5.61 -1.74
C MET A 584 12.08 -5.85 -1.63
N SER A 585 12.47 -7.09 -1.36
CA SER A 585 13.84 -7.53 -1.12
C SER A 585 13.84 -9.07 -1.14
N ASP A 586 15.00 -9.73 -1.17
CA ASP A 586 15.13 -11.15 -0.84
C ASP A 586 15.05 -11.40 0.67
N HIS A 587 15.11 -10.36 1.49
CA HIS A 587 15.05 -10.43 2.95
C HIS A 587 13.75 -9.81 3.46
N TYR A 588 13.06 -10.53 4.35
CA TYR A 588 11.99 -9.95 5.17
C TYR A 588 12.60 -9.06 6.27
N PRO A 589 12.01 -7.89 6.56
CA PRO A 589 12.42 -7.10 7.71
C PRO A 589 12.19 -7.85 9.03
N THR A 590 12.87 -7.39 10.07
CA THR A 590 12.60 -7.80 11.46
C THR A 590 12.14 -6.58 12.26
N LEU A 591 11.14 -6.76 13.12
CA LEU A 591 10.62 -5.71 13.99
C LEU A 591 10.74 -6.13 15.45
N LEU A 592 11.51 -5.36 16.21
CA LEU A 592 11.55 -5.40 17.67
C LEU A 592 10.65 -4.30 18.24
N ILE A 593 9.82 -4.67 19.21
CA ILE A 593 9.02 -3.73 20.00
C ILE A 593 9.63 -3.67 21.40
N LEU A 594 10.02 -2.48 21.84
CA LEU A 594 10.47 -2.20 23.20
C LEU A 594 9.44 -1.37 23.96
N LYS A 595 9.51 -1.41 25.30
CA LYS A 595 8.87 -0.43 26.18
C LYS A 595 9.53 0.93 25.93
N LYS A 596 8.72 1.97 25.89
CA LYS A 596 9.20 3.35 25.90
C LYS A 596 9.15 3.86 27.34
N GLU A 597 10.31 4.07 27.96
CA GLU A 597 10.35 4.69 29.28
C GLU A 597 9.74 6.10 29.21
N LYS A 598 8.79 6.38 30.11
CA LYS A 598 8.23 7.72 30.30
C LYS A 598 9.28 8.56 31.02
N LYS A 599 9.86 9.54 30.32
CA LYS A 599 10.70 10.59 30.90
C LYS A 599 9.83 11.74 31.40
#